data_AF-A0A1B6LNB4-F1
#
_entry.id   AF-A0A1B6LNB4-F1
#
_cell.length_a   1.000
_cell.length_b   1.000
_cell.length_c   1.000
_cell.angle_alpha   90.00
_cell.angle_beta   90.00
_cell.angle_gamma   90.00
#
_symmetry.space_group_name_H-M   'P 1'
#
loop_
_entity.id
_entity.type
_entity.pdbx_description
1 polymer ?
#
loop_
_entity_poly.entity_id
_entity_poly.type
_entity_poly.pdbx_seq_one_letter_code
_entity_poly.pdbx_strand_id
1 'polypeptide(L)'
;MLAHLGIALTARLLLISYAEIQDKVSEVQYTDIDYRVFTDAARHVMKSDSPYERYTYRYSPLIAYLLIPNLVFHPAWGKFVFSLLDIVVAVLIKKIIKLHYRSVTESCAERCALVWLYNPLTIVISTRGNGDSLAAVLVVLTLLLMKKENYLLAGAVHGLAIHTRLYPIAFSLAMYTSIPLLSSEKNKSGLSRVVTYF
;
A
#
# COMPACT_ATOMS: atom_id res chain seq x y z
N MET A 1 18.86 -1.68 6.45
CA MET A 1 17.64 -1.80 5.60
C MET A 1 17.60 -2.98 4.60
N LEU A 2 18.48 -3.09 3.59
CA LEU A 2 18.31 -4.08 2.48
C LEU A 2 18.12 -5.54 2.95
N ALA A 3 18.94 -5.98 3.91
CA ALA A 3 18.81 -7.32 4.51
C ALA A 3 17.42 -7.54 5.13
N HIS A 4 16.87 -6.54 5.82
CA HIS A 4 15.52 -6.65 6.41
C HIS A 4 14.42 -6.76 5.36
N LEU A 5 14.53 -6.03 4.24
CA LEU A 5 13.59 -6.16 3.13
C LEU A 5 13.59 -7.59 2.57
N GLY A 6 14.79 -8.18 2.39
CA GLY A 6 14.96 -9.57 1.97
C GLY A 6 14.34 -10.55 2.96
N ILE A 7 14.68 -10.43 4.25
CA ILE A 7 14.14 -11.29 5.32
C ILE A 7 12.61 -11.22 5.35
N ALA A 8 12.05 -10.01 5.29
CA ALA A 8 10.61 -9.80 5.38
C ALA A 8 9.85 -10.31 4.15
N LEU A 9 10.45 -10.21 2.96
CA LEU A 9 9.89 -10.81 1.74
C LEU A 9 9.94 -12.34 1.82
N THR A 10 11.07 -12.90 2.23
CA THR A 10 11.21 -14.36 2.43
C THR A 10 10.19 -14.88 3.46
N ALA A 11 10.01 -14.19 4.58
CA ALA A 11 9.00 -14.56 5.58
C ALA A 11 7.58 -14.56 5.00
N ARG A 12 7.21 -13.55 4.20
CA ARG A 12 5.92 -13.50 3.49
C ARG A 12 5.79 -14.63 2.47
N LEU A 13 6.83 -14.92 1.69
CA LEU A 13 6.84 -16.04 0.75
C LEU A 13 6.64 -17.39 1.44
N LEU A 14 7.31 -17.62 2.57
CA LEU A 14 7.12 -18.84 3.37
C LEU A 14 5.68 -18.97 3.87
N LEU A 15 5.05 -17.87 4.30
CA LEU A 15 3.65 -17.85 4.71
C LEU A 15 2.69 -18.07 3.54
N ILE A 16 3.00 -17.57 2.35
CA ILE A 16 2.22 -17.84 1.13
C ILE A 16 2.28 -19.33 0.79
N SER A 17 3.47 -19.94 0.85
CA SER A 17 3.61 -21.40 0.64
C SER A 17 2.86 -22.20 1.70
N TYR A 18 2.95 -21.77 2.97
CA TYR A 18 2.19 -22.39 4.06
C TYR A 18 0.68 -22.26 3.85
N ALA A 19 0.20 -21.12 3.35
CA ALA A 19 -1.21 -20.90 3.05
C ALA A 19 -1.75 -21.94 2.06
N GLU A 20 -0.96 -22.32 1.05
CA GLU A 20 -1.37 -23.36 0.08
C GLU A 20 -1.49 -24.75 0.70
N ILE A 21 -0.65 -25.06 1.70
CA ILE A 21 -0.73 -26.31 2.44
C ILE A 21 -1.97 -26.29 3.35
N GLN A 22 -2.15 -25.20 4.12
CA GLN A 22 -3.26 -25.05 5.04
C GLN A 22 -4.61 -25.12 4.31
N ASP A 23 -4.75 -24.41 3.18
CA ASP A 23 -6.00 -24.37 2.41
C ASP A 23 -6.41 -25.76 1.87
N LYS A 24 -5.46 -26.67 1.68
CA LYS A 24 -5.70 -28.06 1.22
C LYS A 24 -6.05 -29.02 2.34
N VAL A 25 -5.56 -28.78 3.56
CA VAL A 25 -5.62 -29.73 4.67
C VAL A 25 -6.62 -29.32 5.74
N SER A 26 -6.83 -28.01 5.94
CA SER A 26 -7.70 -27.48 6.98
C SER A 26 -9.05 -27.03 6.43
N GLU A 27 -10.12 -27.26 7.19
CA GLU A 27 -11.42 -26.65 6.93
C GLU A 27 -11.34 -25.11 7.02
N VAL A 28 -10.52 -24.59 7.94
CA VAL A 28 -10.32 -23.16 8.13
C VAL A 28 -9.28 -22.65 7.13
N GLN A 29 -9.79 -21.96 6.12
CA GLN A 29 -8.99 -21.41 5.04
C GLN A 29 -8.08 -20.27 5.53
N TYR A 30 -6.81 -20.35 5.16
CA TYR A 30 -5.85 -19.26 5.32
C TYR A 30 -6.16 -18.15 4.32
N THR A 31 -6.39 -18.48 3.05
CA THR A 31 -6.66 -17.47 2.02
C THR A 31 -7.93 -16.67 2.32
N ASP A 32 -7.85 -15.36 2.13
CA ASP A 32 -8.99 -14.46 2.28
C ASP A 32 -10.07 -14.76 1.22
N ILE A 33 -11.33 -14.62 1.59
CA ILE A 33 -12.45 -14.77 0.66
C ILE A 33 -12.39 -13.70 -0.44
N ASP A 34 -11.93 -12.50 -0.11
CA ASP A 34 -11.76 -11.41 -1.06
C ASP A 34 -10.79 -11.80 -2.18
N TYR A 35 -9.73 -12.57 -1.88
CA TYR A 35 -8.78 -13.03 -2.88
C TYR A 35 -9.42 -13.95 -3.93
N ARG A 36 -10.35 -14.80 -3.50
CA ARG A 36 -11.13 -15.66 -4.40
C ARG A 36 -12.10 -14.83 -5.25
N VAL A 37 -12.80 -13.88 -4.62
CA VAL A 37 -13.69 -12.94 -5.31
C VAL A 37 -12.96 -12.13 -6.38
N PHE A 38 -11.74 -11.66 -6.10
CA PHE A 38 -10.92 -10.97 -7.10
C PHE A 38 -10.51 -11.89 -8.25
N THR A 39 -10.12 -13.13 -7.94
CA THR A 39 -9.67 -14.11 -8.95
C THR A 39 -10.84 -14.55 -9.84
N ASP A 40 -12.04 -14.69 -9.29
CA ASP A 40 -13.26 -14.96 -10.04
C ASP A 40 -13.61 -13.78 -10.97
N ALA A 41 -13.53 -12.55 -10.47
CA ALA A 41 -13.74 -11.36 -11.29
C ALA A 41 -12.69 -11.23 -12.43
N ALA A 42 -11.43 -11.56 -12.15
CA ALA A 42 -10.38 -11.63 -13.17
C ALA A 42 -10.73 -12.67 -14.26
N ARG A 43 -11.43 -13.75 -13.91
CA ARG A 43 -11.90 -14.76 -14.87
C ARG A 43 -12.99 -14.23 -15.80
N HIS A 44 -13.89 -13.41 -15.29
CA HIS A 44 -14.86 -12.70 -16.13
C HIS A 44 -14.16 -11.74 -17.09
N VAL A 45 -13.20 -10.96 -16.60
CA VAL A 45 -12.40 -10.05 -17.44
C VAL A 45 -11.67 -10.80 -18.55
N MET A 46 -11.08 -11.98 -18.27
CA MET A 46 -10.44 -12.82 -19.29
C MET A 46 -11.40 -13.31 -20.38
N LYS A 47 -12.69 -13.45 -20.05
CA LYS A 47 -13.74 -13.80 -21.01
C LYS A 47 -14.33 -12.60 -21.74
N SER A 48 -13.77 -11.40 -21.52
CA SER A 48 -14.31 -10.12 -21.99
C SER A 48 -15.68 -9.76 -21.39
N ASP A 49 -16.04 -10.38 -20.27
CA ASP A 49 -17.19 -10.01 -19.47
C ASP A 49 -16.83 -8.92 -18.46
N SER A 50 -17.84 -8.27 -17.89
CA SER A 50 -17.65 -7.34 -16.78
C SER A 50 -17.18 -8.07 -15.51
N PRO A 51 -16.18 -7.55 -14.76
CA PRO A 51 -15.79 -8.13 -13.47
C PRO A 51 -16.93 -8.14 -12.45
N TYR A 52 -17.92 -7.26 -12.62
CA TYR A 52 -19.10 -7.14 -11.76
C TYR A 52 -20.14 -8.24 -12.00
N GLU A 53 -20.00 -9.06 -13.05
CA GLU A 53 -20.79 -10.28 -13.21
C GLU A 53 -20.48 -11.31 -12.12
N ARG A 54 -19.32 -11.18 -11.45
CA ARG A 54 -19.06 -11.94 -10.24
C ARG A 54 -19.92 -11.40 -9.10
N TYR A 55 -20.91 -12.19 -8.69
CA TYR A 55 -21.67 -11.95 -7.46
C TYR A 55 -20.76 -11.60 -6.27
N THR A 56 -21.13 -10.56 -5.51
CA THR A 56 -20.37 -9.95 -4.39
C THR A 56 -19.10 -9.17 -4.75
N TYR A 57 -18.73 -9.04 -6.02
CA TYR A 57 -17.60 -8.19 -6.40
C TYR A 57 -17.95 -6.71 -6.25
N ARG A 58 -17.30 -6.04 -5.29
CA ARG A 58 -17.55 -4.64 -4.90
C ARG A 58 -16.32 -3.73 -5.02
N TYR A 59 -15.33 -4.20 -5.76
CA TYR A 59 -14.00 -3.60 -5.81
C TYR A 59 -13.75 -2.89 -7.14
N SER A 60 -12.66 -2.13 -7.21
CA SER A 60 -12.24 -1.50 -8.45
C SER A 60 -11.93 -2.55 -9.52
N PRO A 61 -12.37 -2.38 -10.78
CA PRO A 61 -12.01 -3.28 -11.88
C PRO A 61 -10.50 -3.44 -12.02
N LEU A 62 -9.73 -2.41 -11.65
CA LEU A 62 -8.26 -2.41 -11.66
C LEU A 62 -7.67 -3.61 -10.89
N ILE A 63 -8.29 -4.02 -9.78
CA ILE A 63 -7.84 -5.18 -9.00
C ILE A 63 -8.09 -6.48 -9.79
N ALA A 64 -9.23 -6.60 -10.48
CA ALA A 64 -9.49 -7.78 -11.33
C ALA A 64 -8.46 -7.89 -12.46
N TYR A 65 -8.15 -6.78 -13.15
CA TYR A 65 -7.11 -6.77 -14.19
C TYR A 65 -5.72 -7.11 -13.63
N LEU A 66 -5.36 -6.55 -12.47
CA LEU A 66 -4.08 -6.82 -11.80
C LEU A 66 -3.89 -8.31 -11.47
N LEU A 67 -4.99 -9.02 -11.20
CA LEU A 67 -4.99 -10.42 -10.80
C LEU A 67 -5.26 -11.42 -11.93
N ILE A 68 -5.34 -10.99 -13.19
CA ILE A 68 -5.39 -11.91 -14.35
C ILE A 68 -4.27 -12.96 -14.29
N PRO A 69 -3.01 -12.64 -13.91
CA PRO A 69 -1.95 -13.65 -13.81
C PRO A 69 -2.18 -14.73 -12.75
N ASN A 70 -3.15 -14.58 -11.83
CA ASN A 70 -3.59 -15.67 -10.96
C ASN A 70 -4.07 -16.89 -11.76
N LEU A 71 -4.65 -16.64 -12.93
CA LEU A 71 -5.31 -17.65 -13.77
C LEU A 71 -4.36 -18.27 -14.81
N VAL A 72 -3.39 -17.49 -15.30
CA VAL A 72 -2.49 -17.91 -16.39
C VAL A 72 -1.09 -18.30 -15.93
N PHE A 73 -0.61 -17.75 -14.81
CA PHE A 73 0.76 -17.96 -14.34
C PHE A 73 0.79 -18.77 -13.04
N HIS A 74 0.21 -18.25 -11.96
CA HIS A 74 0.20 -18.95 -10.67
C HIS A 74 -0.90 -18.43 -9.75
N PRO A 75 -1.70 -19.29 -9.07
CA PRO A 75 -2.79 -18.86 -8.20
C PRO A 75 -2.39 -17.89 -7.08
N ALA A 76 -1.14 -17.96 -6.61
CA ALA A 76 -0.60 -17.08 -5.56
C ALA A 76 -0.01 -15.75 -6.08
N TRP A 77 -0.10 -15.45 -7.39
CA TRP A 77 0.48 -14.23 -7.98
C TRP A 77 0.07 -12.95 -7.25
N GLY A 78 -1.23 -12.76 -6.98
CA GLY A 78 -1.69 -11.58 -6.26
C GLY A 78 -1.16 -11.47 -4.84
N LYS A 79 -1.06 -12.58 -4.09
CA LYS A 79 -0.44 -12.59 -2.76
C LYS A 79 1.01 -12.13 -2.79
N PHE A 80 1.75 -12.54 -3.83
CA PHE A 80 3.12 -12.07 -4.06
C PHE A 80 3.15 -10.56 -4.35
N VAL A 81 2.28 -10.07 -5.24
CA VAL A 81 2.19 -8.64 -5.57
C VAL A 81 1.84 -7.81 -4.33
N PHE A 82 0.84 -8.21 -3.54
CA PHE A 82 0.47 -7.50 -2.31
C PHE A 82 1.59 -7.51 -1.27
N SER A 83 2.30 -8.63 -1.13
CA SER A 83 3.49 -8.73 -0.28
C SER A 83 4.60 -7.78 -0.73
N LEU A 84 4.82 -7.64 -2.04
CA LEU A 84 5.80 -6.70 -2.58
C LEU A 84 5.39 -5.24 -2.33
N LEU A 85 4.11 -4.92 -2.49
CA LEU A 85 3.57 -3.59 -2.20
C LEU A 85 3.78 -3.19 -0.74
N ASP A 86 3.62 -4.12 0.20
CA ASP A 86 3.95 -3.91 1.61
C ASP A 86 5.43 -3.51 1.84
N ILE A 87 6.36 -4.12 1.10
CA ILE A 87 7.79 -3.74 1.14
C ILE A 87 7.97 -2.32 0.61
N VAL A 88 7.24 -1.95 -0.46
CA VAL A 88 7.25 -0.59 -1.02
C VAL A 88 6.72 0.42 0.02
N VAL A 89 5.65 0.09 0.76
CA VAL A 89 5.14 0.95 1.84
C VAL A 89 6.24 1.26 2.86
N ALA A 90 6.97 0.24 3.34
CA ALA A 90 8.06 0.44 4.31
C ALA A 90 9.15 1.38 3.75
N VAL A 91 9.51 1.24 2.47
CA VAL A 91 10.48 2.13 1.80
C VAL A 91 9.94 3.56 1.70
N LEU A 92 8.65 3.73 1.37
CA LEU A 92 8.02 5.06 1.29
C LEU A 92 7.96 5.73 2.68
N ILE A 93 7.62 4.99 3.73
CA ILE A 93 7.62 5.48 5.11
C ILE A 93 9.02 6.02 5.48
N LYS A 94 10.08 5.24 5.22
CA LYS A 94 11.47 5.69 5.46
C LYS A 94 11.77 6.99 4.71
N LYS A 95 11.38 7.08 3.43
CA LYS A 95 11.57 8.29 2.60
C LYS A 95 10.85 9.50 3.18
N ILE A 96 9.59 9.36 3.61
CA ILE A 96 8.81 10.47 4.19
C ILE A 96 9.48 10.99 5.46
N ILE A 97 9.89 10.08 6.37
CA ILE A 97 10.51 10.48 7.64
C ILE A 97 11.83 11.23 7.40
N LYS A 98 12.68 10.72 6.50
CA LYS A 98 13.93 11.39 6.13
C LYS A 98 13.72 12.76 5.49
N LEU A 99 12.64 12.92 4.72
CA LEU A 99 12.31 14.21 4.11
C LEU A 99 11.74 15.20 5.12
N HIS A 100 10.91 14.74 6.05
CA HIS A 100 10.23 15.63 7.00
C HIS A 100 11.16 16.11 8.11
N TYR A 101 12.01 15.23 8.64
CA TYR A 101 12.88 15.55 9.76
C TYR A 101 14.35 15.55 9.34
N ARG A 102 14.88 16.71 8.94
CA ARG A 102 16.29 16.86 8.53
C ARG A 102 17.30 16.47 9.61
N SER A 103 16.92 16.55 10.89
CA SER A 103 17.76 16.18 12.04
C SER A 103 17.57 14.75 12.52
N VAL A 104 16.63 14.00 11.95
CA VAL A 104 16.39 12.62 12.39
C VAL A 104 17.49 11.70 11.86
N THR A 105 18.01 10.87 12.77
CA THR A 105 19.02 9.89 12.45
C THR A 105 18.47 8.82 11.52
N GLU A 106 19.33 8.31 10.63
CA GLU A 106 18.99 7.21 9.70
C GLU A 106 18.35 6.04 10.45
N SER A 107 18.87 5.71 11.63
CA SER A 107 18.40 4.62 12.49
C SER A 107 16.95 4.78 12.96
N CYS A 108 16.46 6.01 13.16
CA CYS A 108 15.07 6.24 13.55
C CYS A 108 14.13 5.98 12.36
N ALA A 109 14.45 6.54 11.19
CA ALA A 109 13.68 6.31 9.97
C ALA A 109 13.66 4.82 9.57
N GLU A 110 14.78 4.11 9.77
CA GLU A 110 14.81 2.66 9.60
C GLU A 110 13.87 1.96 10.59
N ARG A 111 13.93 2.27 11.89
CA ARG A 111 13.06 1.65 12.90
C ARG A 111 11.57 1.81 12.57
N CYS A 112 11.13 2.99 12.14
CA CYS A 112 9.73 3.19 11.75
C CYS A 112 9.31 2.33 10.54
N ALA A 113 10.19 2.18 9.54
CA ALA A 113 9.94 1.29 8.43
C ALA A 113 9.95 -0.19 8.84
N LEU A 114 10.82 -0.58 9.79
CA LEU A 114 10.85 -1.94 10.33
C LEU A 114 9.57 -2.28 11.11
N VAL A 115 8.98 -1.31 11.82
CA VAL A 115 7.68 -1.48 12.50
C VAL A 115 6.60 -1.89 11.50
N TRP A 116 6.54 -1.25 10.32
CA TRP A 116 5.60 -1.66 9.27
C TRP A 116 5.94 -3.04 8.70
N LEU A 117 7.22 -3.25 8.42
CA LEU A 117 7.73 -4.42 7.71
C LEU A 117 7.50 -5.74 8.48
N TYR A 118 7.65 -5.68 9.80
CA TYR A 118 7.50 -6.80 10.73
C TYR A 118 6.18 -6.76 11.53
N ASN A 119 5.23 -5.90 11.14
CA ASN A 119 3.91 -5.91 11.75
C ASN A 119 3.19 -7.22 11.37
N PRO A 120 2.81 -8.07 12.35
CA PRO A 120 2.14 -9.34 12.06
C PRO A 120 0.82 -9.14 11.31
N LEU A 121 0.11 -8.03 11.54
CA LEU A 121 -1.15 -7.74 10.85
C LEU A 121 -0.94 -7.49 9.35
N THR A 122 0.04 -6.67 8.97
CA THR A 122 0.30 -6.37 7.55
C THR A 122 0.81 -7.60 6.81
N ILE A 123 1.69 -8.37 7.46
CA ILE A 123 2.17 -9.66 6.96
C ILE A 123 0.98 -10.57 6.67
N VAL A 124 0.12 -10.82 7.65
CA VAL A 124 -1.00 -11.74 7.49
C VAL A 124 -2.01 -11.24 6.43
N ILE A 125 -2.38 -9.97 6.44
CA ILE A 125 -3.36 -9.43 5.46
C ILE A 125 -2.84 -9.60 4.02
N SER A 126 -1.58 -9.27 3.77
CA SER A 126 -0.98 -9.37 2.43
C SER A 126 -0.80 -10.83 1.98
N THR A 127 -0.33 -11.73 2.86
CA THR A 127 -0.13 -13.15 2.53
C THR A 127 -1.45 -13.92 2.38
N ARG A 128 -2.52 -13.49 3.06
CA ARG A 128 -3.88 -14.02 2.84
C ARG A 128 -4.47 -13.60 1.49
N GLY A 129 -3.89 -12.60 0.82
CA GLY A 129 -4.32 -12.14 -0.50
C GLY A 129 -5.30 -10.97 -0.47
N ASN A 130 -5.42 -10.25 0.64
CA ASN A 130 -6.23 -9.04 0.67
C ASN A 130 -5.47 -7.89 -0.01
N GLY A 131 -6.17 -7.13 -0.85
CA GLY A 131 -5.63 -6.01 -1.63
C GLY A 131 -5.37 -4.72 -0.84
N ASP A 132 -5.44 -4.72 0.49
CA ASP A 132 -5.25 -3.53 1.33
C ASP A 132 -3.85 -2.91 1.17
N SER A 133 -2.83 -3.72 0.88
CA SER A 133 -1.47 -3.24 0.60
C SER A 133 -1.41 -2.29 -0.61
N LEU A 134 -2.27 -2.47 -1.61
CA LEU A 134 -2.34 -1.58 -2.77
C LEU A 134 -2.85 -0.19 -2.37
N ALA A 135 -3.94 -0.14 -1.62
CA ALA A 135 -4.49 1.12 -1.13
C ALA A 135 -3.52 1.81 -0.14
N ALA A 136 -2.82 1.03 0.71
CA ALA A 136 -1.80 1.56 1.60
C ALA A 136 -0.64 2.23 0.84
N VAL A 137 -0.11 1.59 -0.22
CA VAL A 137 0.94 2.20 -1.06
C VAL A 137 0.45 3.51 -1.65
N LEU A 138 -0.77 3.56 -2.21
CA LEU A 138 -1.30 4.76 -2.83
C LEU A 138 -1.46 5.91 -1.82
N VAL A 139 -2.00 5.63 -0.62
CA VAL A 139 -2.14 6.64 0.44
C VAL A 139 -0.79 7.18 0.90
N VAL A 140 0.18 6.31 1.15
CA VAL A 140 1.53 6.73 1.58
C VAL A 140 2.25 7.49 0.45
N LEU A 141 2.05 7.09 -0.81
CA LEU A 141 2.57 7.81 -1.97
C LEU A 141 1.94 9.20 -2.10
N THR A 142 0.63 9.36 -1.89
CA THR A 142 -0.04 10.67 -1.82
C THR A 142 0.64 11.57 -0.79
N LEU A 143 0.88 11.07 0.43
CA LEU A 143 1.57 11.83 1.47
C LEU A 143 2.98 12.24 1.06
N LEU A 144 3.73 11.35 0.41
CA LEU A 144 5.07 11.65 -0.10
C LEU A 144 5.02 12.76 -1.17
N LEU A 145 4.05 12.72 -2.08
CA LEU A 145 3.88 13.72 -3.14
C LEU A 145 3.45 15.08 -2.58
N MET A 146 2.56 15.09 -1.58
CA MET A 146 2.19 16.31 -0.86
C MET A 146 3.40 16.95 -0.19
N LYS A 147 4.29 16.15 0.42
CA LYS A 147 5.54 16.66 1.00
C LYS A 147 6.56 17.16 -0.03
N LYS A 148 6.47 16.69 -1.27
CA LYS A 148 7.25 17.21 -2.40
C LYS A 148 6.56 18.39 -3.10
N GLU A 149 5.44 18.89 -2.57
CA GLU A 149 4.65 19.99 -3.13
C GLU A 149 4.08 19.73 -4.53
N ASN A 150 4.05 18.46 -4.95
CA ASN A 150 3.42 18.08 -6.20
C ASN A 150 1.95 17.78 -5.96
N TYR A 151 1.16 18.84 -5.73
CA TYR A 151 -0.25 18.71 -5.34
C TYR A 151 -1.13 18.11 -6.44
N LEU A 152 -0.80 18.37 -7.72
CA LEU A 152 -1.56 17.80 -8.85
C LEU A 152 -1.43 16.27 -8.89
N LEU A 153 -0.20 15.76 -8.85
CA LEU A 153 0.01 14.31 -8.80
C LEU A 153 -0.48 13.71 -7.48
N ALA A 154 -0.34 14.42 -6.36
CA ALA A 154 -0.89 13.96 -5.08
C ALA A 154 -2.42 13.78 -5.16
N GLY A 155 -3.13 14.76 -5.74
CA GLY A 155 -4.58 14.67 -5.97
C GLY A 155 -4.97 13.53 -6.90
N ALA A 156 -4.23 13.33 -8.00
CA ALA A 156 -4.48 12.23 -8.93
C ALA A 156 -4.26 10.85 -8.27
N VAL A 157 -3.16 10.67 -7.53
CA VAL A 157 -2.88 9.41 -6.80
C VAL A 157 -3.88 9.19 -5.66
N HIS A 158 -4.32 10.25 -4.98
CA HIS A 158 -5.37 10.16 -3.96
C HIS A 158 -6.71 9.73 -4.55
N GLY A 159 -7.10 10.31 -5.69
CA GLY A 159 -8.28 9.88 -6.45
C GLY A 159 -8.18 8.40 -6.83
N LEU A 160 -7.02 7.95 -7.32
CA LEU A 160 -6.77 6.54 -7.60
C LEU A 160 -6.88 5.68 -6.32
N ALA A 161 -6.38 6.14 -5.18
CA ALA A 161 -6.52 5.45 -3.90
C ALA A 161 -8.00 5.24 -3.54
N ILE A 162 -8.83 6.30 -3.65
CA ILE A 162 -10.28 6.25 -3.42
C ILE A 162 -10.97 5.27 -4.39
N HIS A 163 -10.54 5.24 -5.65
CA HIS A 163 -11.05 4.28 -6.62
C HIS A 163 -10.73 2.83 -6.25
N THR A 164 -9.54 2.56 -5.70
CA THR A 164 -9.16 1.19 -5.28
C THR A 164 -9.91 0.72 -4.04
N ARG A 165 -10.10 1.62 -3.06
CA ARG A 165 -10.84 1.39 -1.81
C ARG A 165 -11.48 2.71 -1.40
N LEU A 166 -12.70 2.68 -0.86
CA LEU A 166 -13.43 3.91 -0.55
C LEU A 166 -12.86 4.67 0.68
N TYR A 167 -12.29 3.98 1.66
CA TYR A 167 -11.89 4.57 2.95
C TYR A 167 -10.89 5.75 2.90
N PRO A 168 -9.95 5.86 1.92
CA PRO A 168 -9.08 7.03 1.82
C PRO A 168 -9.82 8.35 1.61
N ILE A 169 -11.10 8.31 1.20
CA ILE A 169 -11.93 9.53 1.07
C ILE A 169 -11.97 10.32 2.38
N ALA A 170 -11.90 9.64 3.52
CA ALA A 170 -11.88 10.25 4.86
C ALA A 170 -10.70 11.22 5.05
N PHE A 171 -9.59 11.01 4.34
CA PHE A 171 -8.42 11.88 4.44
C PHE A 171 -8.49 13.12 3.55
N SER A 172 -9.45 13.19 2.61
CA SER A 172 -9.49 14.24 1.58
C SER A 172 -9.59 15.64 2.18
N LEU A 173 -10.48 15.83 3.17
CA LEU A 173 -10.65 17.12 3.83
C LEU A 173 -9.38 17.54 4.57
N ALA A 174 -8.81 16.64 5.37
CA ALA A 174 -7.59 16.91 6.13
C ALA A 174 -6.39 17.20 5.21
N MET A 175 -6.25 16.46 4.11
CA MET A 175 -5.21 16.71 3.12
C MET A 175 -5.39 18.07 2.45
N TYR A 176 -6.61 18.42 2.03
CA TYR A 176 -6.89 19.71 1.40
C TYR A 176 -6.61 20.89 2.33
N THR A 177 -7.10 20.85 3.58
CA THR A 177 -6.88 21.94 4.55
C THR A 177 -5.42 22.06 5.00
N SER A 178 -4.63 21.00 4.86
CA SER A 178 -3.20 21.04 5.18
C SER A 178 -2.34 21.79 4.14
N ILE A 179 -2.81 21.98 2.90
CA ILE A 179 -2.00 22.56 1.82
C ILE A 179 -1.46 23.97 2.16
N PRO A 180 -2.26 24.93 2.67
CA PRO A 180 -1.74 26.25 3.04
C PRO A 180 -0.69 26.20 4.16
N LEU A 181 -0.85 25.28 5.11
CA LEU A 181 0.09 25.09 6.22
C LEU A 181 1.44 24.57 5.72
N LEU A 182 1.43 23.60 4.79
CA LEU A 182 2.64 23.05 4.19
C LEU A 182 3.41 24.09 3.36
N SER A 183 2.69 24.94 2.63
CA SER A 183 3.29 26.05 1.88
C SER A 183 3.96 27.09 2.79
N SER A 184 3.35 27.36 3.96
CA SER A 184 3.87 28.33 4.94
C SER A 184 5.15 27.85 5.65
N GLU A 185 5.29 26.55 5.97
CA GLU A 185 6.51 25.99 6.59
C GLU A 185 7.76 26.23 5.73
N LYS A 186 7.64 26.08 4.41
CA LYS A 186 8.76 26.36 3.49
C LYS A 186 9.12 27.83 3.45
N ASN A 187 8.11 28.73 3.50
CA ASN A 187 8.36 30.16 3.48
C ASN A 187 9.04 30.64 4.79
N LYS A 188 8.71 30.03 5.93
CA LYS A 188 9.46 30.20 7.18
C LYS A 188 10.89 29.65 7.08
N SER A 189 11.11 28.54 6.38
CA SER A 189 12.48 28.03 6.16
C SER A 189 13.36 28.96 5.30
N GLY A 190 12.75 29.88 4.53
CA GLY A 190 13.44 30.93 3.76
C GLY A 190 13.62 32.26 4.50
N LEU A 191 12.63 32.72 5.27
CA LEU A 191 12.65 34.03 5.95
C LEU A 191 12.96 33.98 7.47
N SER A 192 12.74 32.85 8.15
CA SER A 192 12.84 32.77 9.63
C SER A 192 14.21 32.40 10.16
N ARG A 193 15.27 32.47 9.34
CA ARG A 193 16.66 32.43 9.84
C ARG A 193 17.17 33.80 10.34
N VAL A 194 16.44 34.89 10.10
CA VAL A 194 16.89 36.24 10.46
C VAL A 194 16.20 36.80 11.72
N VAL A 195 15.06 36.27 12.16
CA VAL A 195 14.26 36.88 13.26
C VAL A 195 13.94 35.89 14.39
N THR A 196 14.82 34.95 14.68
CA THR A 196 14.71 34.12 15.91
C THR A 196 15.99 34.15 16.75
N TYR A 197 16.88 35.09 16.45
CA TYR A 197 18.07 35.42 17.26
C TYR A 197 18.24 36.94 17.49
N PHE A 198 17.12 37.68 17.48
CA PHE A 198 17.01 39.01 18.06
C PHE A 198 15.76 39.06 18.94
#